data_AF-A0A853JST4-F1
#
_entry.id   AF-A0A853JST4-F1
#
_cell.length_a   1.000
_cell.length_b   1.000
_cell.length_c   1.000
_cell.angle_alpha   90.00
_cell.angle_beta   90.00
_cell.angle_gamma   90.00
#
_symmetry.space_group_name_H-M   'P 1'
#
loop_
_entity.id
_entity.type
_entity.pdbx_description
1 polymer ?
#
loop_
_entity_poly.entity_id
_entity_poly.type
_entity_poly.pdbx_seq_one_letter_code
_entity_poly.pdbx_strand_id
1 'polypeptide(L)'
;MVIETKRIYEPKNIMDGYRVLVDSYWPRGFTHSSANVDIWKKELAPSKELIRRFHSGKDSYESFKSQYLEELKNNQAVKTFLSDLKKRLKEENVTLIYSANNKEQNQAVILADYLNTILFQKNKAPRAA
;
A
#
# COMPACT_ATOMS: atom_id res chain seq x y z
N MET A 1 11.74 10.67 5.08
CA MET A 1 10.46 10.29 5.71
C MET A 1 10.21 8.80 5.62
N VAL A 2 9.08 8.34 6.17
CA VAL A 2 8.67 6.93 6.24
C VAL A 2 7.42 6.65 5.41
N ILE A 3 7.20 5.36 5.11
CA ILE A 3 5.95 4.84 4.56
C ILE A 3 5.19 4.19 5.71
N GLU A 4 3.97 4.65 5.96
CA GLU A 4 3.09 4.10 6.99
C GLU A 4 1.81 3.54 6.37
N THR A 5 1.06 2.78 7.14
CA THR A 5 -0.28 2.32 6.76
C THR A 5 -1.28 2.76 7.82
N LYS A 6 -2.47 3.18 7.40
CA LYS A 6 -3.54 3.60 8.31
C LYS A 6 -4.90 3.23 7.75
N ARG A 7 -5.83 2.81 8.61
CA ARG A 7 -7.20 2.56 8.17
C ARG A 7 -7.89 3.88 7.86
N ILE A 8 -8.74 3.90 6.84
CA ILE A 8 -9.54 5.10 6.51
C ILE A 8 -10.49 5.52 7.64
N TYR A 9 -10.90 4.56 8.47
CA TYR A 9 -11.76 4.79 9.63
C TYR A 9 -11.02 5.42 10.82
N GLU A 10 -9.69 5.47 10.80
CA GLU A 10 -8.90 6.13 11.82
C GLU A 10 -8.79 7.64 11.51
N PRO A 11 -8.83 8.50 12.55
CA PRO A 11 -8.78 9.95 12.34
C PRO A 11 -7.48 10.37 11.65
N LYS A 12 -7.58 11.42 10.82
CA LYS A 12 -6.42 12.05 10.18
C LYS A 12 -5.48 12.60 11.25
N ASN A 13 -4.20 12.31 11.10
CA ASN A 13 -3.14 12.89 11.91
C ASN A 13 -2.25 13.76 11.02
N ILE A 14 -1.67 14.82 11.58
CA ILE A 14 -0.73 15.68 10.86
C ILE A 14 0.52 14.93 10.39
N MET A 15 0.92 13.89 11.12
CA MET A 15 2.05 13.02 10.76
C MET A 15 1.78 12.10 9.57
N ASP A 16 0.53 12.02 9.10
CA ASP A 16 0.17 11.17 7.96
C ASP A 16 0.80 11.65 6.65
N GLY A 17 1.12 12.95 6.57
CA GLY A 17 1.60 13.58 5.34
C GLY A 17 0.67 13.30 4.16
N TYR A 18 1.25 12.80 3.07
CA TYR A 18 0.55 12.47 1.83
C TYR A 18 -0.21 11.15 1.94
N ARG A 19 -1.55 11.20 1.85
CA ARG A 19 -2.46 10.08 2.08
C ARG A 19 -2.91 9.46 0.75
N VAL A 20 -2.53 8.21 0.52
CA VAL A 20 -2.76 7.46 -0.72
C VAL A 20 -3.74 6.32 -0.47
N LEU A 21 -4.94 6.37 -1.03
CA LEU A 21 -5.86 5.24 -1.00
C LEU A 21 -5.35 4.13 -1.93
N VAL A 22 -5.20 2.91 -1.40
CA VAL A 22 -4.65 1.75 -2.13
C VAL A 22 -5.63 0.58 -2.25
N ASP A 23 -6.90 0.79 -1.88
CA ASP A 23 -7.94 -0.22 -2.11
C ASP A 23 -8.45 -0.17 -3.55
N SER A 24 -8.84 -1.34 -4.08
CA SER A 24 -9.45 -1.45 -5.41
C SER A 24 -10.86 -0.86 -5.48
N TYR A 25 -11.53 -0.75 -4.33
CA TYR A 25 -12.84 -0.17 -4.17
C TYR A 25 -12.79 1.04 -3.26
N TRP A 26 -13.66 2.02 -3.54
CA TRP A 26 -13.84 3.13 -2.65
C TRP A 26 -14.43 2.67 -1.31
N PRO A 27 -13.89 3.09 -0.15
CA PRO A 27 -14.37 2.63 1.14
C PRO A 27 -15.81 3.06 1.41
N ARG A 28 -16.60 2.13 1.98
CA ARG A 28 -17.99 2.39 2.30
C ARG A 28 -18.10 3.42 3.43
N GLY A 29 -19.09 4.30 3.31
CA GLY A 29 -19.38 5.33 4.31
C GLY A 29 -18.60 6.64 4.13
N PHE A 30 -17.76 6.75 3.09
CA PHE A 30 -17.01 7.96 2.80
C PHE A 30 -17.37 8.53 1.43
N THR A 31 -17.52 9.84 1.35
CA THR A 31 -17.43 10.61 0.10
C THR A 31 -15.97 10.94 -0.22
N HIS A 32 -15.68 11.32 -1.46
CA HIS A 32 -14.35 11.83 -1.87
C HIS A 32 -13.83 12.92 -0.93
N SER A 33 -14.68 13.88 -0.55
CA SER A 33 -14.29 14.98 0.34
C SER A 33 -14.07 14.54 1.79
N SER A 34 -14.84 13.58 2.30
CA SER A 34 -14.74 13.12 3.70
C SER A 34 -13.62 12.12 3.96
N ALA A 35 -13.12 11.45 2.93
CA ALA A 35 -12.09 10.40 3.05
C ALA A 35 -10.71 10.94 3.47
N ASN A 36 -10.48 12.25 3.31
CA ASN A 36 -9.20 12.88 3.58
C ASN A 36 -8.04 12.18 2.86
N VAL A 37 -8.24 11.74 1.62
CA VAL A 37 -7.20 11.13 0.79
C VAL A 37 -6.77 12.09 -0.29
N ASP A 38 -5.47 12.21 -0.53
CA ASP A 38 -4.93 13.13 -1.52
C ASP A 38 -4.97 12.51 -2.92
N ILE A 39 -4.83 11.18 -3.02
CA ILE A 39 -4.93 10.46 -4.29
C ILE A 39 -5.44 9.03 -4.10
N TRP A 40 -6.10 8.50 -5.12
CA TRP A 40 -6.50 7.10 -5.20
C TRP A 40 -5.67 6.34 -6.23
N LYS A 41 -4.87 5.36 -5.78
CA LYS A 41 -4.02 4.50 -6.59
C LYS A 41 -4.55 3.06 -6.60
N LYS A 42 -5.81 2.89 -7.04
CA LYS A 42 -6.46 1.57 -7.18
C LYS A 42 -5.70 0.58 -8.04
N GLU A 43 -4.85 1.06 -8.95
CA GLU A 43 -4.00 0.25 -9.83
C GLU A 43 -2.96 -0.54 -9.04
N LEU A 44 -2.63 -0.13 -7.81
CA LEU A 44 -1.70 -0.83 -6.93
C LEU A 44 -2.40 -1.92 -6.10
N ALA A 45 -3.73 -1.94 -6.07
CA ALA A 45 -4.50 -2.91 -5.29
C ALA A 45 -4.37 -4.32 -5.90
N PRO A 46 -4.54 -5.39 -5.09
CA PRO A 46 -4.59 -6.75 -5.59
C PRO A 46 -5.76 -6.96 -6.57
N SER A 47 -5.63 -7.93 -7.47
CA SER A 47 -6.71 -8.28 -8.39
C SER A 47 -7.98 -8.72 -7.67
N LYS A 48 -9.13 -8.54 -8.34
CA LYS A 48 -10.44 -8.92 -7.78
C LYS A 48 -10.53 -10.42 -7.46
N GLU A 49 -9.92 -11.25 -8.30
CA GLU A 49 -9.90 -12.70 -8.09
C GLU A 49 -9.10 -13.06 -6.83
N LEU A 50 -7.93 -12.46 -6.67
CA LEU A 50 -7.07 -12.70 -5.51
C LEU A 50 -7.73 -12.26 -4.20
N ILE A 51 -8.37 -11.07 -4.19
CA ILE A 51 -9.19 -10.60 -3.06
C ILE A 51 -10.32 -11.59 -2.75
N ARG A 52 -11.04 -12.08 -3.77
CA ARG A 52 -12.17 -13.01 -3.59
C ARG A 52 -11.72 -14.33 -2.97
N ARG A 53 -10.59 -14.89 -3.42
CA ARG A 53 -10.04 -16.15 -2.86
C ARG A 53 -9.62 -15.97 -1.40
N PHE A 54 -8.91 -14.89 -1.09
CA PHE A 54 -8.51 -14.58 0.28
C PHE A 54 -9.72 -14.36 1.21
N HIS A 55 -10.69 -13.52 0.80
CA HIS A 55 -11.89 -13.26 1.60
C HIS A 55 -12.82 -14.46 1.77
N SER A 56 -12.79 -15.43 0.84
CA SER A 56 -13.56 -16.67 0.97
C SER A 56 -12.86 -17.75 1.81
N GLY A 57 -11.67 -17.45 2.35
CA GLY A 57 -10.87 -18.40 3.12
C GLY A 57 -10.25 -19.51 2.29
N LYS A 58 -10.28 -19.42 0.95
CA LYS A 58 -9.66 -20.40 0.05
C LYS A 58 -8.14 -20.31 0.06
N ASP A 59 -7.61 -19.11 0.28
CA ASP A 59 -6.18 -18.85 0.34
C ASP A 59 -5.77 -18.41 1.75
N SER A 60 -4.63 -18.92 2.22
CA SER A 60 -3.97 -18.39 3.41
C SER A 60 -3.43 -16.99 3.15
N TYR A 61 -3.14 -16.23 4.20
CA TYR A 61 -2.49 -14.92 4.09
C TYR A 61 -1.14 -15.00 3.36
N GLU A 62 -0.35 -16.05 3.61
CA GLU A 62 0.95 -16.25 2.95
C GLU A 62 0.80 -16.51 1.45
N SER A 63 -0.17 -17.33 1.06
CA SER A 63 -0.48 -17.58 -0.35
C SER A 63 -0.98 -16.32 -1.05
N PHE A 64 -1.86 -15.55 -0.38
CA PHE A 64 -2.33 -14.25 -0.85
C PHE A 64 -1.17 -13.26 -1.03
N LYS A 65 -0.28 -13.16 -0.04
CA LYS A 65 0.91 -12.30 -0.08
C LYS A 65 1.82 -12.65 -1.25
N SER A 66 2.13 -13.94 -1.45
CA SER A 66 2.99 -14.38 -2.55
C SER A 66 2.41 -14.01 -3.92
N GLN A 67 1.12 -14.29 -4.14
CA GLN A 67 0.44 -13.98 -5.39
C GLN A 67 0.36 -12.47 -5.63
N TYR A 68 0.07 -11.68 -4.58
CA TYR A 68 0.00 -10.22 -4.71
C TYR A 68 1.36 -9.59 -5.01
N LEU A 69 2.45 -10.12 -4.43
CA LEU A 69 3.80 -9.65 -4.75
C LEU A 69 4.17 -9.91 -6.22
N GLU A 70 3.71 -11.02 -6.80
CA GLU A 70 3.87 -11.29 -8.24
C GLU A 70 3.08 -10.30 -9.10
N GLU A 71 1.85 -9.97 -8.72
CA GLU A 71 1.06 -8.92 -9.39
C GLU A 71 1.80 -7.58 -9.35
N LEU A 72 2.30 -7.17 -8.18
CA LEU A 72 3.04 -5.92 -8.01
C LEU A 72 4.32 -5.87 -8.84
N LYS A 73 5.09 -6.97 -8.90
CA LYS A 73 6.33 -7.06 -9.68
C LYS A 73 6.10 -6.83 -11.17
N ASN A 74 4.97 -7.29 -11.69
CA ASN A 74 4.61 -7.18 -13.10
C ASN A 74 3.77 -5.93 -13.41
N ASN A 75 3.47 -5.11 -12.39
CA ASN A 75 2.60 -3.95 -12.55
C ASN A 75 3.38 -2.67 -12.88
N GLN A 76 3.16 -2.13 -14.07
CA GLN A 76 3.81 -0.91 -14.53
C GLN A 76 3.43 0.33 -13.68
N ALA A 77 2.23 0.36 -13.08
CA ALA A 77 1.81 1.46 -12.22
C ALA A 77 2.69 1.61 -10.97
N VAL A 78 3.28 0.51 -10.49
CA VAL A 78 4.25 0.53 -9.37
C VAL A 78 5.47 1.38 -9.73
N LYS A 79 5.99 1.28 -10.96
CA LYS A 79 7.18 2.05 -11.38
C LYS A 79 6.91 3.54 -11.42
N THR A 80 5.75 3.94 -11.94
CA THR A 80 5.30 5.33 -11.94
C THR A 80 5.13 5.83 -10.51
N PHE A 81 4.42 5.07 -9.68
CA PHE A 81 4.19 5.44 -8.27
C PHE A 81 5.49 5.55 -7.47
N LEU A 82 6.46 4.66 -7.67
CA LEU A 82 7.77 4.72 -7.01
C LEU A 82 8.52 6.02 -7.30
N SER A 83 8.37 6.57 -8.51
CA SER A 83 9.03 7.82 -8.89
C SER A 83 8.42 9.01 -8.16
N ASP A 84 7.09 9.04 -8.03
CA ASP A 84 6.36 10.07 -7.27
C ASP A 84 6.62 9.93 -5.77
N LEU A 85 6.56 8.70 -5.27
CA LEU A 85 6.79 8.34 -3.88
C LEU A 85 8.17 8.79 -3.40
N LYS A 86 9.22 8.60 -4.21
CA LYS A 86 10.58 9.06 -3.91
C LYS A 86 10.71 10.57 -3.76
N LYS A 87 9.92 11.35 -4.52
CA LYS A 87 9.91 12.81 -4.41
C LYS A 87 9.21 13.21 -3.12
N ARG A 88 8.02 12.65 -2.86
CA ARG A 88 7.23 12.90 -1.65
C ARG A 88 7.97 12.57 -0.37
N LEU A 89 8.65 11.42 -0.31
CA LEU A 89 9.40 10.97 0.87
C LEU A 89 10.61 11.84 1.25
N LYS A 90 10.98 12.84 0.42
CA LYS A 90 11.95 13.89 0.77
C LYS A 90 11.33 15.06 1.53
N GLU A 91 10.02 15.26 1.41
CA GLU A 91 9.28 16.44 1.88
C GLU A 91 8.26 16.13 2.98
N GLU A 92 7.62 14.96 2.93
CA GLU A 92 6.61 14.52 3.90
C GLU A 92 6.52 12.99 4.04
N ASN A 93 5.86 12.53 5.10
CA ASN A 93 5.49 11.11 5.26
C ASN A 93 4.48 10.71 4.18
N VAL A 94 4.44 9.43 3.85
CA VAL A 94 3.42 8.89 2.94
C VAL A 94 2.65 7.79 3.65
N THR A 95 1.35 7.99 3.77
CA THR A 95 0.46 7.04 4.45
C THR A 95 -0.41 6.32 3.43
N LEU A 96 -0.28 4.99 3.37
CA LEU A 96 -1.16 4.14 2.58
C LEU A 96 -2.45 3.88 3.34
N ILE A 97 -3.56 4.36 2.77
CA ILE A 97 -4.89 4.28 3.35
C ILE A 97 -5.63 3.05 2.82
N TYR A 98 -6.24 2.29 3.73
CA TYR A 98 -6.99 1.06 3.42
C TYR A 98 -8.24 0.90 4.29
N SER A 99 -9.16 0.01 3.92
CA SER A 99 -10.43 -0.22 4.63
C SER A 99 -10.52 -1.55 5.39
N ALA A 100 -9.62 -2.51 5.10
CA ALA A 100 -9.59 -3.82 5.75
C ALA A 100 -9.63 -3.72 7.30
N ASN A 101 -10.31 -4.67 7.95
CA ASN A 101 -10.44 -4.71 9.41
C ASN A 101 -9.15 -5.15 10.10
N ASN A 102 -8.44 -6.13 9.51
CA ASN A 102 -7.18 -6.63 10.07
C ASN A 102 -6.06 -5.63 9.77
N LYS A 103 -5.43 -5.10 10.81
CA LYS A 103 -4.37 -4.08 10.70
C LYS A 103 -3.01 -4.66 10.32
N GLU A 104 -2.77 -5.94 10.63
CA GLU A 104 -1.47 -6.59 10.48
C GLU A 104 -1.41 -7.41 9.19
N GLN A 105 -2.51 -8.09 8.85
CA GLN A 105 -2.60 -8.96 7.68
C GLN A 105 -3.57 -8.39 6.65
N ASN A 106 -3.08 -7.44 5.87
CA ASN A 106 -3.81 -6.83 4.75
C ASN A 106 -2.88 -6.46 3.58
N GLN A 107 -3.47 -6.05 2.47
CA GLN A 107 -2.80 -5.65 1.24
C GLN A 107 -1.93 -4.39 1.41
N ALA A 108 -2.34 -3.41 2.21
CA ALA A 108 -1.58 -2.17 2.37
C ALA A 108 -0.26 -2.40 3.11
N VAL A 109 -0.25 -3.29 4.11
CA VAL A 109 0.98 -3.73 4.79
C VAL A 109 1.92 -4.42 3.82
N ILE A 110 1.42 -5.34 2.99
CA ILE A 110 2.24 -6.02 1.97
C ILE A 110 2.82 -5.01 0.97
N LEU A 111 2.00 -4.06 0.51
CA LEU A 111 2.43 -3.02 -0.41
C LEU A 111 3.48 -2.10 0.23
N ALA A 112 3.31 -1.70 1.49
CA ALA A 112 4.29 -0.90 2.21
C ALA A 112 5.64 -1.64 2.33
N ASP A 113 5.62 -2.91 2.74
CA ASP A 113 6.82 -3.75 2.83
C ASP A 113 7.52 -3.87 1.47
N TYR A 114 6.75 -4.08 0.40
CA TYR A 114 7.27 -4.21 -0.96
C TYR A 114 7.91 -2.92 -1.46
N LEU A 115 7.26 -1.78 -1.25
CA LEU A 115 7.81 -0.46 -1.63
C LEU A 115 9.07 -0.14 -0.83
N ASN A 116 9.06 -0.36 0.49
CA ASN A 116 10.24 -0.20 1.33
C ASN A 116 11.39 -1.09 0.85
N THR A 117 11.09 -2.35 0.52
CA THR A 117 12.07 -3.28 -0.04
C THR A 117 12.72 -2.72 -1.30
N ILE A 118 11.96 -2.20 -2.27
CA ILE A 118 12.53 -1.62 -3.49
C ILE A 118 13.32 -0.34 -3.23
N LEU A 119 12.84 0.52 -2.32
CA LEU A 119 13.49 1.79 -2.01
C LEU A 119 14.81 1.59 -1.26
N PHE A 120 14.85 0.65 -0.32
CA PHE A 120 15.98 0.41 0.58
C PHE A 120 16.86 -0.79 0.17
N GLN A 121 16.49 -1.57 -0.85
CA GLN A 121 17.40 -2.56 -1.48
C GLN A 121 18.67 -1.91 -2.04
N LYS A 122 18.65 -0.61 -2.38
CA LYS A 122 19.86 0.15 -2.76
C LYS A 122 20.87 0.36 -1.63
N ASN A 123 20.52 0.09 -0.37
CA ASN A 123 21.44 0.25 0.78
C ASN A 123 22.07 -1.07 1.27
N LYS A 124 21.81 -2.20 0.60
CA LYS A 124 22.52 -3.48 0.82
C LYS A 124 23.37 -3.84 -0.41
N ALA A 125 24.35 -3.00 -0.74
CA ALA A 125 25.60 -3.58 -1.23
C ALA A 125 26.27 -4.29 -0.04
N PRO A 126 26.86 -5.48 -0.20
CA PRO A 126 27.50 -6.17 0.91
C PRO A 126 28.62 -5.27 1.45
N ARG A 127 28.60 -4.98 2.75
CA ARG A 127 29.84 -4.67 3.47
C ARG A 127 30.66 -5.96 3.43
N ALA A 128 31.46 -6.10 2.40
CA ALA A 128 32.62 -6.96 2.40
C ALA A 128 33.77 -6.20 3.08
N ALA A 129 34.58 -6.94 3.83
CA ALA A 129 35.69 -6.57 4.71
C ALA A 129 35.29 -6.36 6.18
#